data_AF-A0A9E3V2Y2-F1
#
_entry.id   AF-A0A9E3V2Y2-F1
#
_cell.length_a   1.000
_cell.length_b   1.000
_cell.length_c   1.000
_cell.angle_alpha   90.00
_cell.angle_beta   90.00
_cell.angle_gamma   90.00
#
_symmetry.space_group_name_H-M   'P 1'
#
loop_
_entity.id
_entity.type
_entity.pdbx_description
1 polymer ?
#
loop_
_entity_poly.entity_id
_entity_poly.type
_entity_poly.pdbx_seq_one_letter_code
_entity_poly.pdbx_strand_id
1 'polypeptide(L)'
;MERAKADARMKLDHVVADWLADAGVPRTWKAPKHLVDRLIRQTMIERQERDYGTVYQAILKVDLSSQSRSRILREYERGIVARRLGTLGAILAFALTCLAALAGYIRADEATKGYYTHILRLAAAAIVGAAGVALYHVLA
;
A
#
# COMPACT_ATOMS: atom_id res chain seq x y z
N MET A 1 32.80 5.89 -4.36
CA MET A 1 32.29 4.75 -3.56
C MET A 1 30.77 4.71 -3.47
N GLU A 2 30.05 5.84 -3.29
CA GLU A 2 28.57 5.85 -3.22
C GLU A 2 27.86 5.29 -4.46
N ARG A 3 28.33 5.62 -5.68
CA ARG A 3 27.73 5.11 -6.93
C ARG A 3 27.74 3.57 -7.00
N ALA A 4 28.85 2.94 -6.61
CA ALA A 4 28.97 1.48 -6.60
C ALA A 4 27.99 0.79 -5.63
N LYS A 5 27.66 1.44 -4.49
CA LYS A 5 26.64 0.93 -3.55
C LYS A 5 25.24 1.09 -4.12
N ALA A 6 24.95 2.21 -4.78
CA ALA A 6 23.67 2.45 -5.43
C ALA A 6 23.39 1.43 -6.54
N ASP A 7 24.40 1.14 -7.38
CA ASP A 7 24.28 0.15 -8.46
C ASP A 7 24.06 -1.27 -7.92
N ALA A 8 24.80 -1.66 -6.88
CA ALA A 8 24.61 -2.94 -6.22
C ALA A 8 23.22 -3.05 -5.58
N ARG A 9 22.67 -1.95 -5.05
CA ARG A 9 21.32 -1.92 -4.50
C ARG A 9 20.25 -2.05 -5.57
N MET A 10 20.39 -1.36 -6.70
CA MET A 10 19.45 -1.47 -7.80
C MET A 10 19.38 -2.91 -8.34
N LYS A 11 20.54 -3.58 -8.47
CA LYS A 11 20.60 -5.00 -8.84
C LYS A 11 19.93 -5.89 -7.79
N LEU A 12 20.16 -5.63 -6.50
CA LEU A 12 19.52 -6.37 -5.42
C LEU A 12 17.99 -6.25 -5.48
N ASP A 13 17.46 -5.04 -5.66
CA ASP A 13 16.02 -4.82 -5.74
C ASP A 13 15.40 -5.60 -6.91
N HIS A 14 16.09 -5.69 -8.06
CA HIS A 14 15.65 -6.54 -9.18
C HIS A 14 15.66 -8.03 -8.84
N VAL A 15 16.75 -8.54 -8.29
CA VAL A 15 16.86 -9.96 -7.91
C VAL A 15 15.80 -10.33 -6.87
N VAL A 16 15.56 -9.46 -5.89
CA VAL A 16 14.52 -9.67 -4.87
C VAL A 16 13.13 -9.60 -5.49
N ALA A 17 12.87 -8.69 -6.44
CA ALA A 17 11.60 -8.61 -7.13
C ALA A 17 11.31 -9.88 -7.94
N ASP A 18 12.29 -10.42 -8.67
CA ASP A 18 12.15 -11.67 -9.40
C ASP A 18 11.96 -12.86 -8.45
N TRP A 19 12.76 -12.93 -7.39
CA TRP A 19 12.63 -13.95 -6.37
C TRP A 19 11.28 -13.90 -5.63
N LEU A 20 10.63 -12.75 -5.52
CA LEU A 20 9.28 -12.65 -4.95
C LEU A 20 8.19 -12.95 -6.00
N ALA A 21 8.45 -12.65 -7.28
CA ALA A 21 7.55 -12.97 -8.38
C ALA A 21 7.29 -14.48 -8.49
N ASP A 22 8.32 -15.29 -8.29
CA ASP A 22 8.22 -16.75 -8.23
C ASP A 22 7.31 -17.26 -7.07
N ALA A 23 7.00 -16.42 -6.08
CA ALA A 23 6.06 -16.72 -4.99
C ALA A 23 4.67 -16.08 -5.21
N GLY A 24 4.41 -15.50 -6.37
CA GLY A 24 3.11 -14.89 -6.70
C GLY A 24 2.96 -13.43 -6.27
N VAL A 25 4.05 -12.76 -5.88
CA VAL A 25 4.03 -11.30 -5.62
C VAL A 25 4.26 -10.55 -6.93
N PRO A 26 3.39 -9.60 -7.33
CA PRO A 26 3.59 -8.82 -8.54
C PRO A 26 4.92 -8.05 -8.51
N ARG A 27 5.64 -8.02 -9.63
CA ARG A 27 6.88 -7.22 -9.77
C ARG A 27 6.68 -5.71 -9.55
N THR A 28 5.44 -5.24 -9.68
CA THR A 28 5.05 -3.85 -9.41
C THR A 28 5.05 -3.52 -7.91
N TRP A 29 4.95 -4.53 -7.04
CA TRP A 29 5.02 -4.33 -5.60
C TRP A 29 6.47 -4.11 -5.16
N LYS A 30 6.75 -2.91 -4.63
CA LYS A 30 8.07 -2.57 -4.11
C LYS A 30 8.17 -3.00 -2.65
N ALA A 31 9.05 -3.96 -2.39
CA ALA A 31 9.35 -4.38 -1.04
C ALA A 31 9.88 -3.18 -0.21
N PRO A 32 9.37 -2.97 1.02
CA PRO A 32 9.89 -1.94 1.92
C PRO A 32 11.40 -2.07 2.13
N LYS A 33 12.13 -0.94 2.04
CA LYS A 33 13.61 -0.92 2.11
C LYS A 33 14.16 -1.68 3.33
N HIS A 34 13.57 -1.47 4.49
CA HIS A 34 13.96 -2.11 5.75
C HIS A 34 13.77 -3.65 5.76
N LEU A 35 12.92 -4.21 4.90
CA LEU A 35 12.79 -5.67 4.73
C LEU A 35 13.90 -6.20 3.84
N VAL A 36 14.18 -5.51 2.74
CA VAL A 36 15.28 -5.85 1.83
C VAL A 36 16.65 -5.71 2.52
N ASP A 37 16.83 -4.68 3.34
CA ASP A 37 18.05 -4.45 4.12
C ASP A 37 18.33 -5.59 5.09
N ARG A 38 17.28 -6.16 5.70
CA ARG A 38 17.41 -7.32 6.59
C ARG A 38 17.83 -8.60 5.86
N LEU A 39 17.71 -8.66 4.53
CA LEU A 39 18.23 -9.77 3.75
C LEU A 39 19.76 -9.67 3.57
N ILE A 40 20.34 -8.48 3.69
CA ILE A 40 21.78 -8.26 3.52
C ILE A 40 22.49 -8.74 4.78
N ARG A 41 23.19 -9.86 4.69
CA ARG A 41 24.02 -10.39 5.79
C ARG A 41 25.40 -9.74 5.85
N GLN A 42 25.98 -9.44 4.69
CA GLN A 42 27.32 -8.88 4.61
C GLN A 42 27.44 -7.96 3.39
N THR A 43 28.08 -6.81 3.57
CA THR A 43 28.46 -5.91 2.48
C THR A 43 29.98 -5.85 2.41
N MET A 44 30.56 -6.18 1.27
CA MET A 44 32.00 -6.10 1.03
C MET A 44 32.27 -5.20 -0.17
N ILE A 45 33.30 -4.37 -0.10
CA ILE A 45 33.71 -3.50 -1.21
C ILE A 45 35.08 -3.98 -1.65
N GLU A 46 35.15 -4.56 -2.83
CA GLU A 46 36.41 -4.99 -3.43
C GLU A 46 36.91 -3.93 -4.40
N ARG A 47 38.20 -3.62 -4.29
CA ARG A 47 38.92 -2.81 -5.26
C ARG A 47 39.40 -3.76 -6.36
N GLN A 48 38.89 -3.59 -7.57
CA GLN A 48 39.31 -4.37 -8.73
C GLN A 48 40.08 -3.46 -9.67
N GLU A 49 41.35 -3.78 -9.91
CA GLU A 49 42.18 -3.08 -10.87
C GLU A 49 41.92 -3.67 -12.25
N ARG A 50 41.42 -2.84 -13.18
CA ARG A 50 41.13 -3.19 -14.57
C ARG A 50 42.11 -2.42 -15.46
N ASP A 51 42.28 -2.87 -16.71
CA ASP A 51 43.21 -2.24 -17.68
C ASP A 51 42.93 -0.76 -17.96
N TYR A 52 41.74 -0.28 -17.62
CA TYR A 52 41.28 1.11 -17.80
C TYR A 52 41.16 1.90 -16.49
N GLY A 53 41.62 1.35 -15.35
CA GLY A 53 41.69 2.04 -14.06
C GLY A 53 41.14 1.25 -12.87
N THR A 54 41.18 1.87 -11.69
CA THR A 54 40.64 1.30 -10.45
C THR A 54 39.11 1.38 -10.43
N VAL A 55 38.43 0.23 -10.38
CA VAL A 55 36.98 0.14 -10.21
C VAL A 55 36.66 -0.40 -8.81
N TYR A 56 35.64 0.17 -8.16
CA TYR A 56 35.14 -0.32 -6.87
C TYR A 56 33.87 -1.14 -7.09
N GLN A 57 33.86 -2.41 -6.69
CA GLN A 57 32.71 -3.30 -6.78
C GLN A 57 32.15 -3.58 -5.38
N ALA A 58 30.85 -3.35 -5.19
CA ALA A 58 30.17 -3.74 -3.96
C ALA A 58 29.54 -5.13 -4.12
N ILE A 59 29.95 -6.07 -3.28
CA ILE A 59 29.40 -7.43 -3.19
C ILE A 59 28.49 -7.49 -1.97
N LEU A 60 27.22 -7.85 -2.20
CA LEU A 60 26.21 -8.01 -1.17
C LEU A 60 25.95 -9.52 -1.00
N LYS A 61 26.23 -10.07 0.18
CA LYS A 61 25.75 -11.42 0.53
C LYS A 61 24.34 -11.31 1.07
N VAL A 62 23.42 -11.97 0.39
CA VAL A 62 21.99 -11.88 0.64
C VAL A 62 21.48 -13.24 1.08
N ASP A 63 20.60 -13.26 2.08
CA ASP A 63 19.90 -14.45 2.51
C ASP A 63 18.55 -14.60 1.81
N LEU A 64 18.52 -15.44 0.78
CA LEU A 64 17.32 -15.78 0.00
C LEU A 64 16.69 -17.09 0.49
N SER A 65 16.72 -17.36 1.79
CA SER A 65 16.06 -18.54 2.38
C SER A 65 14.53 -18.45 2.34
N SER A 66 13.87 -19.62 2.40
CA SER A 66 12.41 -19.72 2.51
C SER A 66 11.86 -19.02 3.75
N GLN A 67 12.62 -18.99 4.86
CA GLN A 67 12.26 -18.29 6.08
C GLN A 67 12.17 -16.77 5.85
N SER A 68 13.19 -16.18 5.23
CA SER A 68 13.20 -14.76 4.87
C SER A 68 12.08 -14.42 3.89
N ARG A 69 11.81 -15.30 2.92
CA ARG A 69 10.69 -15.17 1.97
C ARG A 69 9.35 -15.09 2.69
N SER A 70 9.09 -16.04 3.60
CA SER A 70 7.84 -16.10 4.36
C SER A 70 7.58 -14.84 5.18
N ARG A 71 8.63 -14.17 5.70
CA ARG A 71 8.49 -12.91 6.44
C ARG A 71 8.01 -11.78 5.52
N ILE A 72 8.60 -11.66 4.34
CA ILE A 72 8.21 -10.64 3.37
C ILE A 72 6.80 -10.91 2.84
N LEU A 73 6.48 -12.18 2.55
CA LEU A 73 5.15 -12.58 2.10
C LEU A 73 4.07 -12.25 3.14
N ARG A 74 4.33 -12.47 4.44
CA ARG A 74 3.37 -12.08 5.49
C ARG A 74 3.08 -10.58 5.51
N GLU A 75 4.09 -9.74 5.29
CA GLU A 75 3.88 -8.29 5.22
C GLU A 75 3.11 -7.87 3.96
N TYR A 76 3.37 -8.53 2.83
CA TYR A 76 2.60 -8.35 1.59
C TYR A 76 1.13 -8.75 1.78
N GLU A 77 0.88 -9.94 2.32
CA GLU A 77 -0.46 -10.46 2.61
C GLU A 77 -1.24 -9.53 3.56
N ARG A 78 -0.59 -9.07 4.64
CA ARG A 78 -1.19 -8.11 5.57
C ARG A 78 -1.61 -6.83 4.85
N GLY A 79 -0.78 -6.31 3.95
CA GLY A 79 -1.10 -5.11 3.16
C GLY A 79 -2.32 -5.31 2.26
N ILE A 80 -2.41 -6.46 1.58
CA ILE A 80 -3.57 -6.78 0.72
C ILE A 80 -4.84 -6.93 1.56
N VAL A 81 -4.78 -7.69 2.65
CA VAL A 81 -5.95 -7.95 3.50
C VAL A 81 -6.44 -6.64 4.11
N ALA A 82 -5.54 -5.81 4.63
CA ALA A 82 -5.89 -4.50 5.18
C ALA A 82 -6.57 -3.62 4.12
N ARG A 83 -6.05 -3.58 2.89
CA ARG A 83 -6.67 -2.79 1.82
C ARG A 83 -8.05 -3.31 1.45
N ARG A 84 -8.21 -4.63 1.25
CA ARG A 84 -9.51 -5.24 0.92
C ARG A 84 -10.54 -5.01 2.01
N LEU A 85 -10.14 -5.21 3.27
CA LEU A 85 -11.02 -4.99 4.42
C LEU A 85 -11.40 -3.51 4.55
N GLY A 86 -10.46 -2.60 4.32
CA GLY A 86 -10.71 -1.16 4.26
C GLY A 86 -11.71 -0.79 3.18
N THR A 87 -11.58 -1.34 1.97
CA THR A 87 -12.53 -1.10 0.87
C THR A 87 -13.93 -1.62 1.19
N LEU A 88 -14.04 -2.86 1.69
CA LEU A 88 -15.32 -3.44 2.09
C LEU A 88 -15.97 -2.64 3.23
N GLY A 89 -15.18 -2.26 4.22
CA GLY A 89 -15.63 -1.42 5.34
C GLY A 89 -16.11 -0.05 4.86
N ALA A 90 -15.40 0.58 3.92
CA ALA A 90 -15.78 1.88 3.36
C ALA A 90 -17.10 1.81 2.56
N ILE A 91 -17.29 0.76 1.75
CA ILE A 91 -18.54 0.54 1.01
C ILE A 91 -19.70 0.33 1.98
N LEU A 92 -19.51 -0.49 3.02
CA LEU A 92 -20.54 -0.74 4.03
C LEU A 92 -20.90 0.53 4.80
N ALA A 93 -19.90 1.30 5.24
CA ALA A 93 -20.09 2.57 5.92
C ALA A 93 -20.88 3.55 5.05
N PHE A 94 -20.53 3.66 3.76
CA PHE A 94 -21.26 4.49 2.81
C PHE A 94 -22.74 4.08 2.69
N ALA A 95 -23.02 2.79 2.56
CA ALA A 95 -24.39 2.29 2.49
C ALA A 95 -25.19 2.62 3.77
N LEU A 96 -24.58 2.44 4.95
CA LEU A 96 -25.19 2.79 6.22
C LEU A 96 -25.44 4.29 6.35
N THR A 97 -24.52 5.13 5.88
CA THR A 97 -24.70 6.59 5.85
C THR A 97 -25.87 6.99 4.95
N CYS A 98 -26.02 6.38 3.77
CA CYS A 98 -27.17 6.61 2.89
C CYS A 98 -28.49 6.20 3.53
N LEU A 99 -28.54 5.01 4.16
CA LEU A 99 -29.72 4.54 4.87
C LEU A 99 -30.07 5.42 6.07
N ALA A 100 -29.07 5.84 6.85
CA ALA A 100 -29.25 6.74 7.98
C ALA A 100 -29.77 8.12 7.54
N ALA A 101 -29.26 8.65 6.43
CA ALA A 101 -29.76 9.89 5.85
C ALA A 101 -31.23 9.76 5.39
N LEU A 102 -31.60 8.65 4.76
CA LEU A 102 -32.98 8.38 4.35
C LEU A 102 -33.92 8.20 5.55
N ALA A 103 -33.52 7.42 6.54
CA ALA A 103 -34.31 7.21 7.75
C ALA A 103 -34.47 8.52 8.55
N GLY A 104 -33.38 9.30 8.65
CA GLY A 104 -33.39 10.63 9.24
C GLY A 104 -34.31 11.59 8.47
N TYR A 105 -34.30 11.50 7.13
CA TYR A 105 -35.19 12.29 6.28
C TYR A 105 -36.66 11.98 6.58
N ILE A 106 -37.05 10.70 6.54
CA ILE A 106 -38.45 10.27 6.78
C ILE A 106 -38.92 10.73 8.16
N ARG A 107 -38.11 10.49 9.20
CA ARG A 107 -38.51 10.81 10.57
C ARG A 107 -38.60 12.31 10.84
N ALA A 108 -37.71 13.10 10.24
CA ALA A 108 -37.80 14.56 10.35
C ALA A 108 -38.93 15.15 9.49
N ASP A 109 -39.28 14.52 8.36
CA ASP A 109 -40.46 14.89 7.57
C ASP A 109 -41.76 14.67 8.36
N GLU A 110 -41.91 13.49 9.00
CA GLU A 110 -43.03 13.19 9.91
C GLU A 110 -43.10 14.18 11.08
N ALA A 111 -41.97 14.50 11.70
CA ALA A 111 -41.93 15.42 12.84
C ALA A 111 -42.25 16.88 12.46
N THR A 112 -41.96 17.30 11.23
CA THR A 112 -42.10 18.71 10.81
C THR A 112 -43.31 18.97 9.90
N LYS A 113 -44.13 17.94 9.61
CA LYS A 113 -45.26 18.01 8.66
C LYS A 113 -44.87 18.62 7.30
N GLY A 114 -43.61 18.42 6.88
CA GLY A 114 -43.09 18.88 5.59
C GLY A 114 -42.57 20.33 5.52
N TYR A 115 -42.58 21.12 6.61
CA TYR A 115 -42.21 22.56 6.55
C TYR A 115 -40.72 22.82 6.24
N TYR A 116 -39.82 21.86 6.52
CA TYR A 116 -38.36 22.02 6.39
C TYR A 116 -37.69 21.09 5.35
N THR A 117 -38.46 20.61 4.38
CA THR A 117 -38.04 19.63 3.36
C THR A 117 -36.80 20.06 2.55
N HIS A 118 -36.63 21.35 2.25
CA HIS A 118 -35.50 21.84 1.44
C HIS A 118 -34.15 21.81 2.18
N ILE A 119 -34.13 22.15 3.47
CA ILE A 119 -32.89 22.14 4.28
C ILE A 119 -32.46 20.69 4.56
N LEU A 120 -33.43 19.81 4.81
CA LEU A 120 -33.19 18.40 5.08
C LEU A 120 -32.61 17.67 3.86
N ARG A 121 -33.07 18.01 2.65
CA ARG A 121 -32.49 17.51 1.38
C ARG A 121 -31.05 17.97 1.18
N LEU A 122 -30.74 19.23 1.49
CA LEU A 122 -29.38 19.77 1.40
C LEU A 122 -28.44 19.06 2.37
N ALA A 123 -28.88 18.83 3.61
CA ALA A 123 -28.10 18.10 4.61
C ALA A 123 -27.85 16.65 4.20
N ALA A 124 -28.88 15.95 3.70
CA ALA A 124 -28.74 14.59 3.20
C ALA A 124 -27.78 14.52 1.99
N ALA A 125 -27.90 15.45 1.03
CA ALA A 125 -27.01 15.53 -0.12
C ALA A 125 -25.57 15.83 0.29
N ALA A 126 -25.35 16.71 1.28
CA ALA A 126 -24.02 17.03 1.80
C ALA A 126 -23.38 15.82 2.49
N ILE A 127 -24.14 15.07 3.29
CA ILE A 127 -23.66 13.85 3.97
C ILE A 127 -23.30 12.77 2.95
N VAL A 128 -24.16 12.51 1.97
CA VAL A 128 -23.89 11.51 0.91
C VAL A 128 -22.73 11.95 0.03
N GLY A 129 -22.65 13.23 -0.32
CA GLY A 129 -21.54 13.80 -1.08
C GLY A 129 -20.21 13.66 -0.34
N ALA A 130 -20.15 14.02 0.95
CA ALA A 130 -18.96 13.89 1.78
C ALA A 130 -18.54 12.41 1.94
N ALA A 131 -19.50 11.51 2.14
CA ALA A 131 -19.23 10.07 2.23
C ALA A 131 -18.71 9.50 0.90
N GLY A 132 -19.21 9.99 -0.24
CA GLY A 132 -18.73 9.61 -1.57
C GLY A 132 -17.29 10.06 -1.84
N VAL A 133 -16.94 11.28 -1.43
CA VAL A 133 -15.56 11.80 -1.53
C VAL A 133 -14.61 11.00 -0.64
N ALA A 134 -15.01 10.70 0.59
CA ALA A 134 -14.22 9.86 1.50
C ALA A 134 -13.99 8.45 0.94
N LEU A 135 -15.04 7.85 0.35
CA LEU A 135 -14.95 6.55 -0.32
C LEU A 135 -13.97 6.61 -1.51
N TYR A 136 -14.06 7.64 -2.35
CA TYR A 136 -13.13 7.84 -3.47
C TYR A 136 -11.68 7.90 -3.02
N HIS A 137 -11.37 8.64 -1.95
CA HIS A 137 -10.02 8.72 -1.39
C HIS A 137 -9.48 7.41 -0.82
N VAL A 138 -10.36 6.50 -0.37
CA VAL A 138 -9.95 5.17 0.13
C VAL A 138 -9.71 4.18 -1.03
N LEU A 139 -10.40 4.38 -2.16
CA LEU A 139 -10.29 3.54 -3.35
C LEU A 139 -9.13 3.94 -4.28
N ALA A 140 -8.90 5.26 -4.43
CA ALA A 140 -7.82 5.84 -5.23
C ALA A 140 -6.44 5.57 -4.62
#